data_AF-A0A2S8BR31-F1
#
_entry.id   AF-A0A2S8BR31-F1
#
_cell.length_a   1.000
_cell.length_b   1.000
_cell.length_c   1.000
_cell.angle_alpha   90.00
_cell.angle_beta   90.00
_cell.angle_gamma   90.00
#
_symmetry.space_group_name_H-M   'P 1'
#
loop_
_entity.id
_entity.type
_entity.pdbx_description
1 polymer ?
#
loop_
_entity_poly.entity_id
_entity_poly.type
_entity_poly.pdbx_seq_one_letter_code
_entity_poly.pdbx_strand_id
1 'polypeptide(L)'
;MEVAIVAEEFGRGLVDVPYLGPVLADDLARHLDTDIGAATVAVGDTAIDARGAEHAVLLRDDAVLSAGVGAVRAGADLTRTGADLSGTPQPVGRLDPETALRWRALALVATGADLVGTARGAHALACDYAKIREQYGKPIGSYQPSRTCWPRDWR
;
A
#
# COMPACT_ATOMS: atom_id res chain seq x y z
N MET A 1 -6.77 11.18 9.00
CA MET A 1 -7.85 11.03 8.00
C MET A 1 -7.35 11.32 6.59
N GLU A 2 -6.54 12.37 6.40
CA GLU A 2 -5.97 12.74 5.09
C GLU A 2 -5.14 11.61 4.45
N VAL A 3 -4.28 10.92 5.22
CA VAL A 3 -3.45 9.82 4.71
C VAL A 3 -4.26 8.70 4.05
N ALA A 4 -5.39 8.32 4.65
CA ALA A 4 -6.24 7.26 4.12
C ALA A 4 -6.95 7.69 2.82
N ILE A 5 -7.40 8.94 2.74
CA ILE A 5 -8.03 9.49 1.52
C ILE A 5 -7.01 9.51 0.38
N VAL A 6 -5.79 9.97 0.63
CA VAL A 6 -4.73 10.00 -0.39
C VAL A 6 -4.35 8.57 -0.81
N ALA A 7 -4.24 7.65 0.14
CA ALA A 7 -4.00 6.23 -0.16
C ALA A 7 -5.09 5.62 -1.06
N GLU A 8 -6.37 5.89 -0.75
CA GLU A 8 -7.49 5.45 -1.61
C GLU A 8 -7.37 6.02 -3.03
N GLU A 9 -7.13 7.31 -3.16
CA GLU A 9 -7.06 7.96 -4.48
C GLU A 9 -5.82 7.52 -5.27
N PHE A 10 -4.69 7.27 -4.60
CA PHE A 10 -3.48 6.77 -5.23
C PHE A 10 -3.66 5.32 -5.70
N GLY A 11 -4.25 4.45 -4.86
CA GLY A 11 -4.61 3.09 -5.24
C GLY A 11 -5.59 3.09 -6.42
N ARG A 12 -6.60 3.97 -6.39
CA ARG A 12 -7.59 4.10 -7.49
C ARG A 12 -6.95 4.49 -8.82
N GLY A 13 -5.94 5.36 -8.77
CA GLY A 13 -5.19 5.80 -9.94
C GLY A 13 -4.06 4.86 -10.37
N LEU A 14 -3.76 3.79 -9.62
CA LEU A 14 -2.56 2.96 -9.78
C LEU A 14 -1.28 3.81 -9.85
N VAL A 15 -1.18 4.80 -8.96
CA VAL A 15 -0.08 5.76 -8.97
C VAL A 15 1.22 5.06 -8.56
N ASP A 16 2.18 5.02 -9.48
CA ASP A 16 3.49 4.38 -9.30
C ASP A 16 4.48 5.27 -8.53
N VAL A 17 4.13 5.60 -7.29
CA VAL A 17 5.01 6.34 -6.36
C VAL A 17 4.94 5.76 -4.96
N PRO A 18 6.09 5.70 -4.24
CA PRO A 18 6.10 5.42 -2.80
C PRO A 18 5.24 6.43 -2.06
N TYR A 19 4.32 5.94 -1.22
CA TYR A 19 3.46 6.83 -0.44
C TYR A 19 3.19 6.26 0.95
N LEU A 20 2.54 5.09 1.02
CA LEU A 20 2.04 4.56 2.27
C LEU A 20 3.19 4.19 3.21
N GLY A 21 4.22 3.52 2.68
CA GLY A 21 5.35 3.09 3.49
C GLY A 21 6.15 4.26 4.07
N PRO A 22 6.60 5.24 3.26
CA PRO A 22 7.30 6.43 3.76
C PRO A 22 6.46 7.26 4.74
N VAL A 23 5.16 7.44 4.49
CA VAL A 23 4.28 8.22 5.40
C VAL A 23 4.16 7.54 6.77
N LEU A 24 4.03 6.21 6.82
CA LEU A 24 3.97 5.49 8.07
C LEU A 24 5.31 5.46 8.81
N ALA A 25 6.43 5.44 8.08
CA ALA A 25 7.77 5.52 8.65
C ALA A 25 8.05 6.90 9.25
N ASP A 26 7.67 7.97 8.55
CA ASP A 26 7.74 9.36 9.04
C ASP A 26 6.89 9.56 10.30
N ASP A 27 5.69 8.94 10.35
CA ASP A 27 4.83 8.97 11.53
C ASP A 27 5.52 8.34 12.77
N LEU A 28 6.21 7.20 12.60
CA LEU A 28 7.03 6.60 13.67
C LEU A 28 8.18 7.51 14.09
N ALA A 29 8.94 8.02 13.13
CA ALA A 29 10.11 8.86 13.35
C ALA A 29 9.75 10.10 14.18
N ARG A 30 8.62 10.75 13.85
CA ARG A 30 8.08 11.88 14.61
C ARG A 30 7.70 11.52 16.05
N HIS A 31 7.16 10.33 16.30
CA HIS A 31 6.86 9.90 17.67
C HIS A 31 8.11 9.61 18.51
N LEU A 32 9.25 9.34 17.88
CA LEU A 32 10.53 9.08 18.53
C LEU A 32 11.43 10.30 18.64
N ASP A 33 11.03 11.44 18.06
CA ASP A 33 11.87 12.64 17.90
C ASP A 33 13.25 12.29 17.30
N THR A 34 13.23 11.46 16.25
CA THR A 34 14.42 10.91 15.60
C THR A 34 14.28 11.02 14.09
N ASP A 35 15.37 11.38 13.41
CA ASP A 35 15.47 11.34 11.95
C ASP A 35 16.04 9.98 11.51
N ILE A 36 15.27 9.25 10.70
CA ILE A 36 15.64 7.93 10.16
C ILE A 36 16.03 8.05 8.67
N GLY A 37 16.09 9.27 8.13
CA GLY A 37 16.43 9.54 6.73
C GLY A 37 15.37 9.02 5.77
N ALA A 38 15.80 8.54 4.60
CA ALA A 38 14.93 7.97 3.59
C ALA A 38 14.39 6.60 4.05
N ALA A 39 13.32 6.59 4.83
CA ALA A 39 12.77 5.39 5.46
C ALA A 39 11.44 4.96 4.85
N THR A 40 11.15 3.67 4.94
CA THR A 40 9.83 3.09 4.67
C THR A 40 9.48 2.05 5.74
N VAL A 41 8.23 1.57 5.80
CA VAL A 41 7.86 0.51 6.75
C VAL A 41 8.24 -0.88 6.25
N ALA A 42 8.50 -1.78 7.19
CA ALA A 42 8.65 -3.20 6.94
C ALA A 42 7.53 -4.02 7.59
N VAL A 43 7.10 -5.06 6.88
CA VAL A 43 6.19 -6.10 7.38
C VAL A 43 6.90 -7.44 7.28
N GLY A 44 7.15 -8.08 8.43
CA GLY A 44 7.97 -9.29 8.48
C GLY A 44 9.41 -8.99 8.06
N ASP A 45 9.84 -9.56 6.94
CA ASP A 45 11.16 -9.41 6.32
C ASP A 45 11.15 -8.56 5.05
N THR A 46 10.03 -7.87 4.78
CA THR A 46 9.82 -7.09 3.56
C THR A 46 9.71 -5.61 3.86
N ALA A 47 10.56 -4.78 3.26
CA ALA A 47 10.34 -3.35 3.14
C ALA A 47 9.27 -3.09 2.06
N ILE A 48 8.22 -2.35 2.39
CA ILE A 48 7.14 -1.97 1.48
C ILE A 48 7.45 -0.59 0.89
N ASP A 49 6.99 -0.26 -0.32
CA ASP A 49 7.25 1.04 -0.96
C ASP A 49 8.75 1.43 -0.96
N ALA A 50 9.63 0.44 -1.18
CA ALA A 50 11.06 0.54 -0.93
C ALA A 50 11.83 1.39 -1.97
N ARG A 51 11.17 1.88 -3.02
CA ARG A 51 11.82 2.69 -4.06
C ARG A 51 12.33 4.00 -3.45
N GLY A 52 13.66 4.16 -3.42
CA GLY A 52 14.32 5.33 -2.84
C GLY A 52 14.45 5.30 -1.31
N ALA A 53 14.02 4.23 -0.64
CA ALA A 53 14.24 4.05 0.78
C ALA A 53 15.61 3.38 1.04
N GLU A 54 16.35 3.92 2.01
CA GLU A 54 17.61 3.36 2.52
C GLU A 54 17.38 2.55 3.80
N HIS A 55 16.35 2.91 4.56
CA HIS A 55 16.00 2.29 5.83
C HIS A 55 14.58 1.73 5.82
N ALA A 56 14.40 0.65 6.56
CA ALA A 56 13.11 0.01 6.77
C ALA A 56 12.80 -0.06 8.27
N VAL A 57 11.68 0.52 8.68
CA VAL A 57 11.25 0.59 10.09
C VAL A 57 10.08 -0.34 10.35
N LEU A 58 10.08 -1.00 11.50
CA LEU A 58 8.97 -1.86 11.92
C LEU A 58 8.67 -1.68 13.40
N LEU A 59 7.39 -1.77 13.73
CA LEU A 59 6.90 -1.74 15.10
C LEU A 59 6.63 -3.18 15.59
N ARG A 60 7.46 -3.68 16.52
CA ARG A 60 7.23 -4.94 17.25
C ARG A 60 6.80 -4.62 18.66
N ASP A 61 5.55 -4.95 19.00
CA ASP A 61 4.90 -4.56 20.25
C ASP A 61 4.95 -3.04 20.47
N ASP A 62 5.82 -2.53 21.32
CA ASP A 62 6.05 -1.11 21.54
C ASP A 62 7.42 -0.64 21.03
N ALA A 63 8.28 -1.57 20.60
CA ALA A 63 9.63 -1.29 20.12
C ALA A 63 9.64 -0.99 18.62
N VAL A 64 10.26 0.13 18.27
CA VAL A 64 10.55 0.48 16.88
C VAL A 64 11.95 0.01 16.55
N LEU A 65 12.06 -0.77 15.47
CA LEU A 65 13.31 -1.30 14.96
C LEU A 65 13.59 -0.72 13.58
N SER A 66 14.85 -0.57 13.22
CA SER A 66 15.30 -0.20 11.89
C SER A 66 16.27 -1.24 11.32
N ALA A 67 16.17 -1.50 10.03
CA ALA A 67 17.14 -2.27 9.26
C ALA A 67 17.45 -1.51 7.96
N GLY A 68 18.51 -1.89 7.25
CA GLY A 68 18.74 -1.36 5.92
C GLY A 68 17.74 -1.96 4.92
N VAL A 69 17.52 -1.27 3.81
CA VAL A 69 16.82 -1.83 2.64
C VAL A 69 17.81 -2.67 1.82
N GLY A 70 17.36 -3.83 1.36
CA GLY A 70 18.15 -4.82 0.62
C GLY A 70 17.75 -4.91 -0.85
N ALA A 71 17.85 -6.12 -1.40
CA ALA A 71 17.53 -6.37 -2.80
C ALA A 71 16.03 -6.19 -3.08
N VAL A 72 15.70 -5.59 -4.22
CA VAL A 72 14.32 -5.46 -4.69
C VAL A 72 13.73 -6.86 -4.92
N ARG A 73 12.53 -7.08 -4.38
CA ARG A 73 11.76 -8.31 -4.58
C ARG A 73 10.98 -8.23 -5.89
N ALA A 74 10.98 -9.34 -6.63
CA ALA A 74 10.04 -9.52 -7.73
C ALA A 74 8.63 -9.69 -7.16
N GLY A 75 7.68 -8.89 -7.65
CA GLY A 75 6.28 -8.91 -7.22
C GLY A 75 5.33 -8.77 -8.40
N ALA A 76 4.08 -9.17 -8.19
CA ALA A 76 3.01 -8.97 -9.18
C ALA A 76 2.58 -7.49 -9.27
N ASP A 77 2.70 -6.76 -8.16
CA ASP A 77 2.45 -5.32 -8.12
C ASP A 77 3.74 -4.58 -8.47
N LEU A 78 3.76 -3.96 -9.66
CA LEU A 78 4.90 -3.17 -10.12
C LEU A 78 4.88 -1.73 -9.58
N THR A 79 3.74 -1.30 -9.04
CA THR A 79 3.51 0.05 -8.47
C THR A 79 3.95 0.15 -7.01
N ARG A 80 4.02 -1.00 -6.32
CA ARG A 80 4.45 -1.11 -4.92
C ARG A 80 5.72 -1.95 -4.83
N THR A 81 6.86 -1.29 -5.03
CA THR A 81 8.17 -1.97 -4.97
C THR A 81 8.45 -2.50 -3.57
N GLY A 82 8.54 -3.83 -3.43
CA GLY A 82 9.02 -4.49 -2.21
C GLY A 82 10.53 -4.74 -2.24
N ALA A 83 11.17 -4.81 -1.08
CA ALA A 83 12.58 -5.20 -0.97
C ALA A 83 12.83 -6.06 0.27
N ASP A 84 13.89 -6.86 0.24
CA ASP A 84 14.42 -7.55 1.42
C ASP A 84 14.91 -6.56 2.47
N LEU A 85 15.01 -6.99 3.73
CA LEU A 85 15.79 -6.27 4.74
C LEU A 85 17.26 -6.63 4.65
N SER A 86 18.14 -5.63 4.72
CA SER A 86 19.57 -5.82 4.87
C SER A 86 19.97 -5.73 6.36
N GLY A 87 20.58 -6.82 6.84
CA GLY A 87 21.00 -6.95 8.24
C GLY A 87 19.88 -7.36 9.20
N THR A 88 20.22 -7.43 10.48
CA THR A 88 19.26 -7.72 11.56
C THR A 88 18.66 -6.41 12.06
N PRO A 89 17.32 -6.27 12.16
CA PRO A 89 16.70 -5.07 12.70
C PRO A 89 17.20 -4.72 14.10
N GLN A 90 17.60 -3.47 14.29
CA GLN A 90 18.11 -2.93 15.56
C GLN A 90 17.10 -1.95 16.18
N PRO A 91 16.95 -1.93 17.52
CA PRO A 91 16.04 -1.01 18.19
C PRO A 91 16.51 0.43 18.03
N VAL A 92 15.60 1.30 17.60
CA VAL A 92 15.81 2.76 17.48
C VAL A 92 14.99 3.55 18.50
N GLY A 93 13.99 2.92 19.11
CA GLY A 93 13.19 3.56 20.15
C GLY A 93 12.04 2.70 20.63
N ARG A 94 11.25 3.26 21.54
CA ARG A 94 10.05 2.64 22.08
C ARG A 94 8.95 3.68 22.19
N LEU A 95 7.75 3.30 21.78
CA LEU A 95 6.53 4.10 21.90
C LEU A 95 5.81 3.76 23.21
N ASP A 96 5.00 4.68 23.72
CA ASP A 96 3.99 4.29 24.70
C ASP A 96 2.96 3.35 24.05
N PRO A 97 2.32 2.45 24.83
CA PRO A 97 1.39 1.45 24.28
C PRO A 97 0.19 2.04 23.53
N GLU A 98 -0.31 3.20 23.95
CA GLU A 98 -1.46 3.85 23.32
C GLU A 98 -1.09 4.43 21.95
N THR A 99 0.08 5.05 21.84
CA THR A 99 0.63 5.51 20.57
C THR A 99 0.95 4.35 19.64
N ALA A 100 1.55 3.26 20.14
CA ALA A 100 1.78 2.06 19.35
C ALA A 100 0.47 1.46 18.80
N LEU A 101 -0.61 1.47 19.58
CA LEU A 101 -1.93 1.03 19.14
C LEU A 101 -2.53 1.96 18.07
N ARG A 102 -2.46 3.27 18.28
CA ARG A 102 -2.94 4.28 17.33
C ARG A 102 -2.19 4.21 16.00
N TRP A 103 -0.88 4.02 16.03
CA TRP A 103 -0.07 3.85 14.84
C TRP A 103 -0.46 2.61 14.03
N ARG A 104 -0.69 1.46 14.71
CA ARG A 104 -1.20 0.25 14.05
C ARG A 104 -2.57 0.47 13.43
N ALA A 105 -3.46 1.17 14.13
CA ALA A 105 -4.78 1.50 13.59
C ALA A 105 -4.65 2.37 12.33
N LEU A 106 -3.76 3.36 12.32
CA LEU A 106 -3.46 4.17 11.14
C LEU A 106 -2.95 3.30 9.98
N ALA A 107 -1.96 2.43 10.23
CA ALA A 107 -1.40 1.54 9.22
C ALA A 107 -2.47 0.63 8.60
N LEU A 108 -3.34 0.03 9.43
CA LEU A 108 -4.44 -0.82 8.97
C LEU A 108 -5.48 -0.05 8.16
N VAL A 109 -5.90 1.12 8.64
CA VAL A 109 -6.90 1.96 7.94
C VAL A 109 -6.36 2.45 6.60
N ALA A 110 -5.11 2.93 6.56
CA ALA A 110 -4.50 3.42 5.32
C ALA A 110 -4.26 2.29 4.31
N THR A 111 -3.84 1.11 4.77
CA THR A 111 -3.74 -0.09 3.91
C THR A 111 -5.11 -0.50 3.37
N GLY A 112 -6.15 -0.48 4.22
CA GLY A 112 -7.52 -0.77 3.78
C GLY A 112 -8.00 0.21 2.71
N ALA A 113 -7.69 1.50 2.87
CA ALA A 113 -8.03 2.53 1.90
C ALA A 113 -7.30 2.33 0.56
N ASP A 114 -6.01 2.01 0.58
CA ASP A 114 -5.21 1.68 -0.62
C ASP A 114 -5.81 0.48 -1.39
N LEU A 115 -6.17 -0.59 -0.68
CA LEU A 115 -6.80 -1.78 -1.27
C LEU A 115 -8.18 -1.47 -1.86
N VAL A 116 -9.01 -0.69 -1.16
CA VAL A 116 -10.32 -0.25 -1.66
C VAL A 116 -10.16 0.61 -2.90
N GLY A 117 -9.22 1.55 -2.89
CA GLY A 117 -8.86 2.38 -4.04
C GLY A 117 -8.51 1.52 -5.24
N THR A 118 -7.55 0.61 -5.07
CA THR A 118 -7.09 -0.32 -6.12
C THR A 118 -8.24 -1.16 -6.67
N ALA A 119 -9.08 -1.73 -5.81
CA ALA A 119 -10.24 -2.51 -6.22
C ALA A 119 -11.24 -1.68 -7.05
N ARG A 120 -11.50 -0.43 -6.64
CA ARG A 120 -12.38 0.50 -7.37
C ARG A 120 -11.80 0.90 -8.73
N GLY A 121 -10.50 1.18 -8.79
CA GLY A 121 -9.79 1.49 -10.02
C GLY A 121 -9.81 0.32 -11.02
N ALA A 122 -9.43 -0.87 -10.55
CA ALA A 122 -9.45 -2.09 -11.35
C ALA A 122 -10.87 -2.42 -11.86
N HIS A 123 -11.88 -2.29 -11.00
CA HIS A 123 -13.28 -2.49 -11.38
C HIS A 123 -13.72 -1.48 -12.45
N ALA A 124 -13.40 -0.19 -12.30
CA ALA A 124 -13.74 0.83 -13.30
C ALA A 124 -13.09 0.54 -14.66
N LEU A 125 -11.79 0.24 -14.68
CA LEU A 125 -11.05 -0.11 -15.90
C LEU A 125 -11.65 -1.34 -16.59
N ALA A 126 -11.99 -2.37 -15.82
CA ALA A 126 -12.56 -3.58 -16.35
C ALA A 126 -13.99 -3.37 -16.86
N CYS A 127 -14.78 -2.47 -16.25
CA CYS A 127 -16.06 -2.03 -16.78
C CYS A 127 -15.91 -1.37 -18.15
N ASP A 128 -14.99 -0.42 -18.26
CA ASP A 128 -14.79 0.34 -19.49
C ASP A 128 -14.26 -0.55 -20.62
N TYR A 129 -13.37 -1.47 -20.29
CA TYR A 129 -12.89 -2.47 -21.25
C TYR A 129 -14.02 -3.39 -21.74
N ALA A 130 -14.90 -3.85 -20.85
CA ALA A 130 -16.00 -4.74 -21.20
C ALA A 130 -17.04 -4.09 -22.15
N LYS A 131 -17.13 -2.75 -22.17
CA LYS A 131 -17.99 -2.00 -23.09
C LYS A 131 -17.45 -1.99 -24.52
N ILE A 132 -16.12 -1.93 -24.68
CA ILE A 132 -15.48 -1.75 -26.00
C ILE A 132 -15.00 -3.07 -26.62
N ARG A 133 -14.76 -4.10 -25.81
CA ARG A 133 -14.21 -5.36 -26.30
C ARG A 133 -15.29 -6.22 -26.94
N GLU A 134 -15.16 -6.52 -28.24
CA GLU A 134 -16.15 -7.34 -28.98
C GLU A 134 -15.74 -8.81 -29.16
N GLN A 135 -16.61 -9.75 -28.81
CA GLN A 135 -16.48 -11.16 -29.17
C GLN A 135 -17.79 -11.67 -29.76
N TYR A 136 -17.69 -12.52 -30.79
CA TYR A 136 -18.85 -13.03 -31.53
C TYR A 136 -19.78 -11.93 -32.06
N GLY A 137 -19.19 -10.80 -32.48
CA GLY A 137 -19.91 -9.66 -33.05
C GLY A 137 -20.70 -8.83 -32.03
N LYS A 138 -20.45 -8.97 -30.73
CA LYS A 138 -21.07 -8.15 -29.68
C LYS A 138 -20.07 -7.78 -28.58
N PRO A 139 -20.27 -6.66 -27.86
CA PRO A 139 -19.49 -6.36 -26.66
C PRO A 139 -19.58 -7.48 -25.63
N ILE A 140 -18.46 -7.84 -25.01
CA ILE A 140 -18.40 -8.92 -24.00
C ILE A 140 -19.25 -8.62 -22.76
N GLY A 141 -19.49 -7.34 -22.46
CA GLY A 141 -20.41 -6.92 -21.40
C GLY A 141 -21.89 -7.23 -21.66
N SER A 142 -22.27 -7.65 -22.87
CA SER A 142 -23.66 -7.94 -23.23
C SER A 142 -24.16 -9.34 -22.84
N TYR A 143 -23.24 -10.26 -22.51
CA TYR A 143 -23.56 -11.63 -22.12
C TYR A 143 -24.08 -11.72 -20.67
N GLN A 144 -25.01 -12.65 -20.39
CA GLN A 144 -25.61 -12.80 -19.05
C GLN A 144 -24.59 -13.11 -17.93
N PRO A 145 -23.59 -13.99 -18.11
CA PRO A 145 -22.60 -14.27 -17.06
C PRO A 145 -21.76 -13.04 -16.68
N SER A 146 -21.41 -12.19 -17.64
CA SER A 146 -20.78 -10.90 -17.34
C SER A 146 -21.81 -9.98 -16.67
N ARG A 147 -22.99 -9.76 -17.26
CA ARG A 147 -24.04 -8.83 -16.72
C ARG A 147 -24.42 -9.06 -15.26
N THR A 148 -24.36 -10.28 -14.73
CA THR A 148 -24.70 -10.55 -13.32
C THR A 148 -23.62 -10.12 -12.33
N CYS A 149 -22.36 -10.00 -12.77
CA CYS A 149 -21.22 -9.61 -11.94
C CYS A 149 -20.94 -8.10 -11.93
N TRP A 150 -21.71 -7.28 -12.65
CA TRP A 150 -21.46 -5.84 -12.83
C TRP A 150 -22.60 -4.96 -12.29
N PRO A 151 -22.33 -3.69 -11.91
CA PRO A 151 -23.35 -2.73 -11.47
C PRO A 151 -24.49 -2.56 -12.47
N ARG A 152 -25.70 -2.31 -11.95
CA ARG A 152 -26.94 -2.25 -12.75
C ARG A 152 -27.04 -1.04 -13.68
N ASP A 153 -26.19 -0.03 -13.51
CA ASP A 153 -26.19 1.24 -14.26
C ASP A 153 -25.64 1.10 -15.70
N TRP A 154 -25.54 -0.14 -16.18
CA TRP A 154 -25.02 -0.57 -17.49
C TRP A 154 -26.01 -0.45 -18.66
N ARG A 155 -27.22 0.08 -18.42
CA ARG A 155 -28.30 0.11 -19.42
C ARG A 155 -28.26 1.34 -20.31
#